data_AF-A0A2E4YBN7-F1
#
_entry.id   AF-A0A2E4YBN7-F1
#
_cell.length_a   1.000
_cell.length_b   1.000
_cell.length_c   1.000
_cell.angle_alpha   90.00
_cell.angle_beta   90.00
_cell.angle_gamma   90.00
#
_symmetry.space_group_name_H-M   'P 1'
#
loop_
_entity.id
_entity.type
_entity.pdbx_description
1 polymer ?
#
loop_
_entity_poly.entity_id
_entity_poly.type
_entity_poly.pdbx_seq_one_letter_code
_entity_poly.pdbx_strand_id
1 'polypeptide(L)'
;MANYDDDAKLTRDKLNSLSPSMCMAKWLQVSLHLPQGRTHSCYHPPSHPIPLAELKKDPNALHNTVFKLEERKQMKCGDRPEGCQYCWNVEDAPDAPKGGRLSDRHYRSSEWWVKDAWDEVVNNPWDHNITPRYVEVNFNQACNLKCSYCSPHLSTAWEDDVKKHGGFRFSNGTGHNDIDYLRKTGLMPLEVARKDNPYIEAFWKWFPMIYRDLKVFRMTGGEPLMDNNTFKVFDYVNENPNPFLDLSITSNMSPPSPKLMDKFIDKIKALEEIRVWEDPKRFNPDSGNHWYVAPACKHFSLYVSVDGVGKQAEYMRDGLDFDTLYKNCRRVLSETDGTEISFINTFQLLSIPNLRGFLQMILDLREEFGYENQEDKIIQPPDHHGFKHPPFVRKKRQRVWFDIPYLRYPD
;
A
#
# COMPACT_ATOMS: atom_id res chain seq x y z
N MET A 1 12.88 -2.74 19.27
CA MET A 1 11.75 -2.16 18.50
C MET A 1 11.90 -0.65 18.58
N ALA A 2 11.82 0.07 17.47
CA ALA A 2 11.60 1.52 17.53
C ALA A 2 10.32 1.72 18.35
N ASN A 3 10.36 2.60 19.35
CA ASN A 3 9.20 2.79 20.21
C ASN A 3 8.21 3.67 19.43
N TYR A 4 7.36 3.03 18.64
CA TYR A 4 6.40 3.65 17.70
C TYR A 4 5.63 4.82 18.34
N ASP A 5 5.27 4.67 19.62
CA ASP A 5 4.58 5.70 20.40
C ASP A 5 5.49 6.87 20.78
N ASP A 6 6.73 6.60 21.16
CA ASP A 6 7.67 7.65 21.54
C ASP A 6 8.17 8.42 20.32
N ASP A 7 8.41 7.74 19.20
CA ASP A 7 8.75 8.37 17.92
C ASP A 7 7.62 9.31 17.46
N ALA A 8 6.36 8.89 17.64
CA ALA A 8 5.19 9.74 17.36
C ALA A 8 5.08 10.94 18.31
N LYS A 9 5.36 10.79 19.62
CA LYS A 9 5.39 11.91 20.58
C LYS A 9 6.48 12.93 20.22
N LEU A 10 7.70 12.45 19.97
CA LEU A 10 8.82 13.30 19.56
C LEU A 10 8.51 14.03 18.25
N THR A 11 7.88 13.31 17.31
CA THR A 11 7.50 13.89 16.01
C THR A 11 6.39 14.92 16.14
N ARG A 12 5.38 14.69 17.00
CA ARG A 12 4.35 15.71 17.31
C ARG A 12 4.99 17.01 17.75
N ASP A 13 5.92 16.94 18.71
CA ASP A 13 6.54 18.14 19.27
C ASP A 13 7.35 18.88 18.19
N LYS A 14 8.07 18.14 17.33
CA LYS A 14 8.76 18.70 16.15
C LYS A 14 7.79 19.36 15.16
N LEU A 15 6.70 18.69 14.81
CA LEU A 15 5.69 19.22 13.89
C LEU A 15 5.07 20.50 14.44
N ASN A 16 4.65 20.50 15.70
CA ASN A 16 4.02 21.65 16.34
C ASN A 16 4.98 22.85 16.49
N SER A 17 6.29 22.61 16.56
CA SER A 17 7.29 23.68 16.52
C SER A 17 7.40 24.37 15.16
N LEU A 18 6.99 23.70 14.07
CA LEU A 18 6.92 24.27 12.73
C LEU A 18 5.58 24.96 12.49
N SER A 19 4.49 24.25 12.80
CA SER A 19 3.12 24.73 12.73
C SER A 19 2.20 23.75 13.47
N PRO A 20 1.16 24.22 14.18
CA PRO A 20 0.23 23.36 14.93
C PRO A 20 -0.53 22.36 14.05
N SER A 21 -0.59 22.56 12.72
CA SER A 21 -1.27 21.69 11.77
C SER A 21 -0.34 20.90 10.85
N MET A 22 0.99 21.01 11.04
CA MET A 22 1.98 20.38 10.16
C MET A 22 1.85 18.84 10.11
N CYS A 23 2.06 18.26 8.93
CA CYS A 23 2.02 16.82 8.69
C CYS A 23 2.92 16.43 7.51
N MET A 24 3.93 15.59 7.71
CA MET A 24 4.85 15.19 6.63
C MET A 24 4.18 14.32 5.57
N ALA A 25 3.18 13.51 5.94
CA ALA A 25 2.45 12.68 4.98
C ALA A 25 1.75 13.51 3.88
N LYS A 26 1.36 14.75 4.18
CA LYS A 26 0.72 15.65 3.19
C LYS A 26 1.64 15.97 2.00
N TRP A 27 2.96 15.95 2.23
CA TRP A 27 3.99 16.15 1.21
C TRP A 27 4.55 14.85 0.65
N LEU A 28 4.70 13.81 1.45
CA LEU A 28 5.55 12.67 1.11
C LEU A 28 4.78 11.38 0.79
N GLN A 29 3.47 11.35 1.02
CA GLN A 29 2.62 10.22 0.71
C GLN A 29 1.59 10.58 -0.36
N VAL A 30 1.26 9.60 -1.21
CA VAL A 30 0.16 9.71 -2.16
C VAL A 30 -0.54 8.37 -2.35
N SER A 31 -1.87 8.43 -2.42
CA SER A 31 -2.73 7.35 -2.86
C SER A 31 -3.37 7.76 -4.20
N LEU A 32 -3.29 6.87 -5.18
CA LEU A 32 -3.75 7.09 -6.56
C LEU A 32 -4.88 6.12 -6.89
N HIS A 33 -6.01 6.67 -7.34
CA HIS A 33 -7.16 5.92 -7.84
C HIS A 33 -7.27 6.18 -9.34
N LEU A 34 -6.40 5.51 -10.11
CA LEU A 34 -6.25 5.77 -11.55
C LEU A 34 -7.50 5.43 -12.38
N PRO A 35 -8.36 4.44 -12.03
CA PRO A 35 -9.59 4.19 -12.77
C PRO A 35 -10.53 5.39 -12.77
N GLN A 36 -10.60 6.13 -11.67
CA GLN A 36 -11.43 7.32 -11.49
C GLN A 36 -10.69 8.63 -11.79
N GLY A 37 -9.36 8.60 -11.85
CA GLY A 37 -8.56 9.82 -11.97
C GLY A 37 -8.51 10.66 -10.71
N ARG A 38 -8.40 10.02 -9.54
CA ARG A 38 -8.44 10.71 -8.24
C ARG A 38 -7.18 10.46 -7.42
N THR A 39 -6.90 11.35 -6.48
CA THR A 39 -5.74 11.24 -5.58
C THR A 39 -6.03 11.84 -4.21
N HIS A 40 -5.21 11.50 -3.22
CA HIS A 40 -5.09 12.16 -1.90
C HIS A 40 -3.72 11.85 -1.28
N SER A 41 -3.28 12.58 -0.25
CA SER A 41 -1.92 12.46 0.31
C SER A 41 -1.75 11.46 1.48
N CYS A 42 -2.81 10.93 2.06
CA CYS A 42 -2.75 9.91 3.13
C CYS A 42 -3.88 8.90 2.88
N TYR A 43 -4.52 8.29 3.87
CA TYR A 43 -5.72 7.46 3.69
C TYR A 43 -6.99 8.09 4.27
N HIS A 44 -6.87 9.14 5.09
CA HIS A 44 -8.01 9.84 5.69
C HIS A 44 -8.64 10.93 4.83
N PRO A 45 -7.88 11.77 4.11
CA PRO A 45 -8.51 12.83 3.35
C PRO A 45 -9.39 12.27 2.24
N PRO A 46 -10.55 12.89 1.97
CA PRO A 46 -11.36 12.52 0.82
C PRO A 46 -10.51 12.64 -0.44
N SER A 47 -10.64 11.67 -1.34
CA SER A 47 -10.00 11.76 -2.65
C SER A 47 -10.58 12.93 -3.44
N HIS A 48 -9.76 13.59 -4.24
CA HIS A 48 -10.19 14.64 -5.17
C HIS A 48 -9.77 14.31 -6.61
N PRO A 49 -10.46 14.86 -7.62
CA PRO A 49 -10.08 14.67 -9.03
C PRO A 49 -8.69 15.25 -9.32
N ILE A 50 -7.91 14.56 -10.15
CA ILE A 50 -6.68 15.07 -10.72
C ILE A 50 -7.04 15.83 -11.99
N PRO A 51 -6.86 17.17 -12.07
CA PRO A 51 -7.30 17.92 -13.23
C PRO A 51 -6.51 17.53 -14.49
N LEU A 52 -7.19 17.11 -15.55
CA LEU A 52 -6.55 16.72 -16.82
C LEU A 52 -5.69 17.84 -17.43
N ALA A 53 -6.07 19.11 -17.20
CA ALA A 53 -5.28 20.26 -17.66
C ALA A 53 -3.95 20.39 -16.91
N GLU A 54 -3.89 20.02 -15.62
CA GLU A 54 -2.64 19.97 -14.86
C GLU A 54 -1.80 18.76 -15.32
N LEU A 55 -2.43 17.59 -15.43
CA LEU A 55 -1.78 16.35 -15.83
C LEU A 55 -1.15 16.40 -17.23
N LYS A 56 -1.82 17.07 -18.18
CA LYS A 56 -1.29 17.30 -19.54
C LYS A 56 -0.03 18.17 -19.55
N LYS A 57 0.11 19.08 -18.58
CA LYS A 57 1.28 19.97 -18.46
C LYS A 57 2.45 19.25 -17.79
N ASP A 58 2.18 18.54 -16.70
CA ASP A 58 3.20 17.80 -15.96
C ASP A 58 2.58 16.53 -15.33
N PRO A 59 3.10 15.32 -15.61
CA PRO A 59 2.64 14.10 -14.95
C PRO A 59 2.82 14.12 -13.42
N ASN A 60 3.64 15.01 -12.86
CA ASN A 60 3.71 15.24 -11.40
C ASN A 60 2.39 15.71 -10.79
N ALA A 61 1.42 16.16 -11.59
CA ALA A 61 0.07 16.45 -11.09
C ALA A 61 -0.60 15.23 -10.44
N LEU A 62 -0.12 14.00 -10.65
CA LEU A 62 -0.55 12.83 -9.87
C LEU A 62 -0.34 13.03 -8.36
N HIS A 63 0.71 13.76 -7.96
CA HIS A 63 1.03 14.05 -6.56
C HIS A 63 0.90 15.52 -6.18
N ASN A 64 1.28 16.43 -7.07
CA ASN A 64 1.42 17.87 -6.80
C ASN A 64 0.31 18.69 -7.49
N THR A 65 -0.95 18.24 -7.40
CA THR A 65 -2.11 19.03 -7.85
C THR A 65 -2.18 20.38 -7.13
N VAL A 66 -2.68 21.43 -7.78
CA VAL A 66 -2.91 22.75 -7.15
C VAL A 66 -3.71 22.63 -5.85
N PHE A 67 -4.72 21.77 -5.82
CA PHE A 67 -5.52 21.49 -4.62
C PHE A 67 -4.65 21.07 -3.42
N LYS A 68 -3.79 20.06 -3.58
CA LYS A 68 -2.87 19.60 -2.52
C LYS A 68 -1.86 20.66 -2.11
N LEU A 69 -1.36 21.46 -3.06
CA LEU A 69 -0.42 22.54 -2.75
C LEU A 69 -1.08 23.60 -1.86
N GLU A 70 -2.34 23.97 -2.11
CA GLU A 70 -3.05 24.90 -1.22
C GLU A 70 -3.28 24.32 0.18
N GLU A 71 -3.55 23.02 0.32
CA GLU A 71 -3.64 22.39 1.64
C GLU A 71 -2.28 22.35 2.37
N ARG A 72 -1.17 22.20 1.64
CA ARG A 72 0.20 22.32 2.20
C ARG A 72 0.47 23.74 2.70
N LYS A 73 -0.01 24.75 1.97
CA LYS A 73 0.07 26.16 2.38
C LYS A 73 -0.71 26.42 3.66
N GLN A 74 -1.97 25.95 3.75
CA GLN A 74 -2.77 26.01 4.97
C GLN A 74 -1.98 25.43 6.15
N MET A 75 -1.40 24.23 5.99
CA MET A 75 -0.59 23.61 7.04
C MET A 75 0.66 24.43 7.41
N LYS A 76 1.36 25.06 6.46
CA LYS A 76 2.49 25.96 6.78
C LYS A 76 2.03 27.25 7.49
N CYS A 77 0.81 27.72 7.23
CA CYS A 77 0.24 28.91 7.86
C CYS A 77 -0.39 28.66 9.24
N GLY A 78 -0.46 27.40 9.70
CA GLY A 78 -1.10 27.04 10.97
C GLY A 78 -2.58 26.66 10.85
N ASP A 79 -3.13 26.72 9.63
CA ASP A 79 -4.52 26.35 9.36
C ASP A 79 -4.66 24.84 9.23
N ARG A 80 -5.82 24.31 9.63
CA ARG A 80 -6.16 22.89 9.57
C ARG A 80 -6.98 22.61 8.31
N PRO A 81 -6.46 21.88 7.30
CA PRO A 81 -7.26 21.53 6.13
C PRO A 81 -8.47 20.67 6.49
N GLU A 82 -9.63 21.01 5.91
CA GLU A 82 -10.91 20.34 6.15
C GLU A 82 -10.84 18.84 5.86
N GLY A 83 -10.14 18.44 4.79
CA GLY A 83 -9.95 17.03 4.44
C GLY A 83 -9.24 16.21 5.53
N CYS A 84 -8.52 16.83 6.46
CA CYS A 84 -7.80 16.14 7.53
C CYS A 84 -8.63 15.98 8.83
N GLN A 85 -9.94 16.18 8.78
CA GLN A 85 -10.84 16.20 9.95
C GLN A 85 -10.74 14.96 10.85
N TYR A 86 -10.44 13.78 10.31
CA TYR A 86 -10.22 12.59 11.14
C TYR A 86 -9.14 12.82 12.20
N CYS A 87 -7.99 13.37 11.79
CA CYS A 87 -6.88 13.64 12.72
C CYS A 87 -7.25 14.75 13.71
N TRP A 88 -7.96 15.78 13.26
CA TRP A 88 -8.43 16.88 14.12
C TRP A 88 -9.41 16.39 15.18
N ASN A 89 -10.38 15.54 14.81
CA ASN A 89 -11.32 14.94 15.75
C ASN A 89 -10.61 14.11 16.82
N VAL A 90 -9.57 13.35 16.44
CA VAL A 90 -8.75 12.58 17.39
C VAL A 90 -7.97 13.51 18.32
N GLU A 91 -7.37 14.58 17.80
CA GLU A 91 -6.57 15.52 18.60
C GLU A 91 -7.43 16.36 19.55
N ASP A 92 -8.61 16.77 19.11
CA ASP A 92 -9.53 17.68 19.82
C ASP A 92 -10.54 16.96 20.72
N ALA A 93 -10.52 15.62 20.76
CA ALA A 93 -11.39 14.86 21.65
C ALA A 93 -11.26 15.35 23.12
N PRO A 94 -12.32 15.28 23.94
CA PRO A 94 -12.26 15.69 25.36
C PRO A 94 -11.28 14.82 26.16
N ASP A 95 -10.77 15.28 27.30
CA ASP A 95 -9.90 14.49 28.21
C ASP A 95 -8.58 14.01 27.59
N ALA A 96 -7.88 14.89 26.86
CA ALA A 96 -6.58 14.55 26.28
C ALA A 96 -5.51 14.31 27.37
N PRO A 97 -4.58 13.35 27.17
CA PRO A 97 -3.47 13.14 28.09
C PRO A 97 -2.57 14.39 28.14
N LYS A 98 -1.78 14.51 29.21
CA LYS A 98 -0.78 15.58 29.36
C LYS A 98 0.20 15.53 28.17
N GLY A 99 0.09 16.50 27.26
CA GLY A 99 0.84 16.56 25.99
C GLY A 99 -0.03 16.47 24.72
N GLY A 100 -1.32 16.18 24.84
CA GLY A 100 -2.23 16.06 23.70
C GLY A 100 -2.25 14.64 23.10
N ARG A 101 -3.35 14.33 22.41
CA ARG A 101 -3.52 13.02 21.74
C ARG A 101 -2.64 12.88 20.52
N LEU A 102 -2.28 11.64 20.20
CA LEU A 102 -1.62 11.30 18.96
C LEU A 102 -2.67 10.92 17.91
N SER A 103 -2.67 11.61 16.78
CA SER A 103 -3.38 11.17 15.57
C SER A 103 -2.41 10.56 14.55
N ASP A 104 -2.97 10.02 13.48
CA ASP A 104 -2.22 9.42 12.37
C ASP A 104 -1.24 10.38 11.71
N ARG A 105 -1.45 11.70 11.77
CA ARG A 105 -0.45 12.65 11.25
C ARG A 105 0.88 12.53 11.99
N HIS A 106 0.88 12.25 13.29
CA HIS A 106 2.10 12.09 14.08
C HIS A 106 2.78 10.76 13.78
N TYR A 107 2.01 9.67 13.77
CA TYR A 107 2.53 8.34 13.45
C TYR A 107 3.12 8.31 12.04
N ARG A 108 2.37 8.73 11.02
CA ARG A 108 2.84 8.73 9.63
C ARG A 108 4.02 9.66 9.41
N SER A 109 4.12 10.77 10.15
CA SER A 109 5.27 11.66 10.06
C SER A 109 6.52 11.14 10.78
N SER A 110 6.36 10.20 11.71
CA SER A 110 7.46 9.56 12.44
C SER A 110 8.07 8.38 11.69
N GLU A 111 7.42 7.92 10.64
CA GLU A 111 7.82 6.77 9.85
C GLU A 111 9.21 6.94 9.23
N TRP A 112 9.91 5.81 9.07
CA TRP A 112 11.27 5.78 8.56
C TRP A 112 11.43 6.37 7.16
N TRP A 113 10.41 6.27 6.31
CA TRP A 113 10.42 6.77 4.94
C TRP A 113 10.32 8.30 4.85
N VAL A 114 10.02 8.99 5.96
CA VAL A 114 9.97 10.46 6.04
C VAL A 114 11.37 11.06 6.27
N LYS A 115 12.24 10.34 6.99
CA LYS A 115 13.46 10.90 7.61
C LYS A 115 14.34 11.69 6.64
N ASP A 116 14.66 11.10 5.49
CA ASP A 116 15.56 11.70 4.49
C ASP A 116 14.97 12.93 3.77
N ALA A 117 13.65 13.14 3.85
CA ALA A 117 12.94 14.21 3.16
C ALA A 117 12.44 15.30 4.11
N TRP A 118 12.73 15.21 5.41
CA TRP A 118 12.27 16.18 6.41
C TRP A 118 12.72 17.61 6.06
N ASP A 119 14.02 17.79 5.83
CA ASP A 119 14.59 19.10 5.51
C ASP A 119 14.10 19.63 4.16
N GLU A 120 13.87 18.73 3.18
CA GLU A 120 13.26 19.10 1.90
C GLU A 120 11.86 19.71 2.10
N VAL A 121 11.02 19.10 2.94
CA VAL A 121 9.67 19.61 3.24
C VAL A 121 9.71 20.93 4.01
N VAL A 122 10.59 21.02 5.01
CA VAL A 122 10.62 22.17 5.93
C VAL A 122 11.23 23.40 5.27
N ASN A 123 12.37 23.25 4.60
CA ASN A 123 13.19 24.37 4.14
C ASN A 123 12.72 24.95 2.80
N ASN A 124 11.91 24.22 2.03
CA ASN A 124 11.37 24.70 0.76
C ASN A 124 9.98 25.34 0.94
N PRO A 125 9.52 26.19 -0.02
CA PRO A 125 8.18 26.75 0.01
C PRO A 125 7.10 25.66 -0.14
N TRP A 126 5.85 26.01 0.20
CA TRP A 126 4.72 25.06 0.21
C TRP A 126 4.37 24.49 -1.18
N ASP A 127 4.70 25.23 -2.24
CA ASP A 127 4.51 24.89 -3.65
C ASP A 127 5.71 24.20 -4.30
N HIS A 128 6.76 23.91 -3.53
CA HIS A 128 7.91 23.14 -3.99
C HIS A 128 7.48 21.79 -4.56
N ASN A 129 7.99 21.46 -5.75
CA ASN A 129 7.70 20.21 -6.41
C ASN A 129 8.44 19.07 -5.71
N ILE A 130 7.74 18.38 -4.83
CA ILE A 130 8.30 17.30 -4.01
C ILE A 130 7.99 15.93 -4.59
N THR A 131 8.98 15.05 -4.57
CA THR A 131 8.82 13.63 -4.93
C THR A 131 8.25 12.87 -3.72
N PRO A 132 7.18 12.07 -3.85
CA PRO A 132 6.69 11.27 -2.72
C PRO A 132 7.68 10.15 -2.36
N ARG A 133 7.72 9.78 -1.07
CA ARG A 133 8.47 8.62 -0.56
C ARG A 133 7.57 7.41 -0.38
N TYR A 134 6.26 7.60 -0.28
CA TYR A 134 5.25 6.56 -0.18
C TYR A 134 4.22 6.73 -1.29
N VAL A 135 4.03 5.71 -2.12
CA VAL A 135 3.00 5.69 -3.16
C VAL A 135 2.14 4.44 -2.99
N GLU A 136 0.83 4.64 -2.90
CA GLU A 136 -0.17 3.58 -3.09
C GLU A 136 -0.92 3.82 -4.40
N VAL A 137 -1.11 2.76 -5.18
CA VAL A 137 -1.80 2.86 -6.46
C VAL A 137 -2.82 1.74 -6.64
N ASN A 138 -4.03 2.15 -7.00
CA ASN A 138 -5.03 1.32 -7.62
C ASN A 138 -4.97 1.54 -9.14
N PHE A 139 -4.56 0.51 -9.88
CA PHE A 139 -4.53 0.55 -11.34
C PHE A 139 -5.88 0.25 -11.99
N ASN A 140 -6.73 -0.52 -11.30
CA ASN A 140 -7.96 -1.10 -11.86
C ASN A 140 -8.89 -1.64 -10.77
N GLN A 141 -10.19 -1.58 -11.04
CA GLN A 141 -11.24 -2.19 -10.21
C GLN A 141 -11.61 -3.62 -10.62
N ALA A 142 -10.95 -4.19 -11.63
CA ALA A 142 -11.21 -5.56 -12.06
C ALA A 142 -11.02 -6.52 -10.87
N CYS A 143 -12.10 -7.21 -10.49
CA CYS A 143 -12.12 -8.13 -9.36
C CYS A 143 -13.11 -9.26 -9.64
N ASN A 144 -12.76 -10.46 -9.18
CA ASN A 144 -13.59 -11.65 -9.27
C ASN A 144 -14.50 -11.87 -8.06
N LEU A 145 -14.42 -11.01 -7.04
CA LEU A 145 -15.15 -11.17 -5.77
C LEU A 145 -16.18 -10.05 -5.53
N LYS A 146 -17.22 -10.40 -4.78
CA LYS A 146 -18.27 -9.51 -4.29
C LYS A 146 -18.26 -9.43 -2.76
N CYS A 147 -17.15 -8.97 -2.18
CA CYS A 147 -17.05 -8.82 -0.72
C CYS A 147 -18.16 -7.93 -0.18
N SER A 148 -18.86 -8.37 0.87
CA SER A 148 -20.09 -7.75 1.41
C SER A 148 -19.96 -6.25 1.76
N TYR A 149 -18.76 -5.79 2.10
CA TYR A 149 -18.42 -4.40 2.42
C TYR A 149 -17.80 -3.63 1.26
N CYS A 150 -17.67 -4.25 0.08
CA CYS A 150 -17.14 -3.64 -1.13
C CYS A 150 -18.25 -2.98 -1.95
N SER A 151 -17.88 -2.36 -3.07
CA SER A 151 -18.76 -1.49 -3.85
C SER A 151 -18.52 -1.64 -5.36
N PRO A 152 -19.52 -1.36 -6.22
CA PRO A 152 -19.39 -1.42 -7.68
C PRO A 152 -18.20 -0.69 -8.30
N HIS A 153 -17.76 0.41 -7.68
CA HIS A 153 -16.62 1.19 -8.17
C HIS A 153 -15.23 0.62 -7.80
N LEU A 154 -15.21 -0.52 -7.10
CA LEU A 154 -14.01 -1.20 -6.62
C LEU A 154 -13.94 -2.67 -7.09
N SER A 155 -15.04 -3.22 -7.61
CA SER A 155 -15.13 -4.58 -8.11
C SER A 155 -16.05 -4.67 -9.32
N THR A 156 -15.52 -5.14 -10.44
CA THR A 156 -16.32 -5.44 -11.64
C THR A 156 -17.39 -6.51 -11.39
N ALA A 157 -17.11 -7.51 -10.55
CA ALA A 157 -18.12 -8.50 -10.19
C ALA A 157 -19.30 -7.86 -9.43
N TRP A 158 -19.03 -6.88 -8.54
CA TRP A 158 -20.08 -6.10 -7.88
C TRP A 158 -20.82 -5.19 -8.86
N GLU A 159 -20.10 -4.55 -9.77
CA GLU A 159 -20.70 -3.69 -10.80
C GLU A 159 -21.70 -4.47 -11.67
N ASP A 160 -21.33 -5.66 -12.13
CA ASP A 160 -22.19 -6.51 -12.95
C ASP A 160 -23.44 -6.99 -12.18
N ASP A 161 -23.27 -7.36 -10.90
CA ASP A 161 -24.36 -7.77 -10.03
C ASP A 161 -25.39 -6.64 -9.83
N VAL A 162 -24.90 -5.43 -9.53
CA VAL A 162 -25.75 -4.24 -9.35
C VAL A 162 -26.39 -3.76 -10.65
N LYS A 163 -25.72 -3.87 -11.81
CA LYS A 163 -26.35 -3.59 -13.11
C LYS A 163 -27.53 -4.50 -13.38
N LYS A 164 -27.46 -5.76 -12.95
CA LYS A 164 -28.49 -6.77 -13.16
C LYS A 164 -29.64 -6.67 -12.14
N HIS A 165 -29.32 -6.38 -10.88
CA HIS A 165 -30.25 -6.50 -9.76
C HIS A 165 -30.64 -5.16 -9.12
N GLY A 166 -29.96 -4.07 -9.47
CA GLY A 166 -30.10 -2.77 -8.84
C GLY A 166 -29.29 -2.65 -7.55
N GLY A 167 -29.08 -1.41 -7.10
CA GLY A 167 -28.46 -1.14 -5.80
C GLY A 167 -29.39 -1.49 -4.65
N PHE A 168 -28.83 -1.66 -3.45
CA PHE A 168 -29.62 -1.94 -2.25
C PHE A 168 -30.51 -0.74 -1.91
N ARG A 169 -31.75 -1.03 -1.50
CA ARG A 169 -32.73 -0.04 -1.04
C ARG A 169 -33.13 -0.36 0.38
N PHE A 170 -32.92 0.59 1.29
CA PHE A 170 -33.27 0.45 2.69
C PHE A 170 -34.66 1.05 2.96
N SER A 171 -35.31 0.57 4.02
CA SER A 171 -36.67 0.97 4.41
C SER A 171 -36.79 2.47 4.74
N ASN A 172 -35.69 3.12 5.12
CA ASN A 172 -35.61 4.56 5.38
C ASN A 172 -35.46 5.40 4.08
N GLY A 173 -35.57 4.79 2.90
CA GLY A 173 -35.43 5.45 1.61
C GLY A 173 -33.99 5.70 1.15
N THR A 174 -32.99 5.37 1.96
CA THR A 174 -31.59 5.46 1.56
C THR A 174 -31.18 4.26 0.70
N GLY A 175 -30.16 4.45 -0.15
CA GLY A 175 -29.61 3.41 -1.01
C GLY A 175 -28.17 3.09 -0.68
N HIS A 176 -27.71 1.89 -1.04
CA HIS A 176 -26.31 1.50 -0.96
C HIS A 176 -25.87 0.82 -2.26
N ASN A 177 -24.60 1.01 -2.64
CA ASN A 177 -24.04 0.53 -3.90
C ASN A 177 -24.87 0.93 -5.13
N ASP A 178 -25.40 2.15 -5.14
CA ASP A 178 -26.15 2.70 -6.27
C ASP A 178 -25.19 3.29 -7.32
N ILE A 179 -25.16 2.69 -8.52
CA ILE A 179 -24.21 3.07 -9.58
C ILE A 179 -24.44 4.52 -10.05
N ASP A 180 -25.69 4.99 -10.12
CA ASP A 180 -25.96 6.35 -10.60
C ASP A 180 -25.48 7.40 -9.61
N TYR A 181 -25.66 7.15 -8.31
CA TYR A 181 -25.08 7.97 -7.25
C TYR A 181 -23.54 7.95 -7.29
N LEU A 182 -22.93 6.77 -7.40
CA LEU A 182 -21.47 6.63 -7.50
C LEU A 182 -20.91 7.35 -8.74
N ARG A 183 -21.64 7.32 -9.86
CA ARG A 183 -21.25 8.04 -11.08
C ARG A 183 -21.36 9.55 -10.89
N LYS A 184 -22.47 10.04 -10.32
CA LYS A 184 -22.69 11.47 -10.04
C LYS A 184 -21.65 12.05 -9.09
N THR A 185 -21.14 11.25 -8.15
CA THR A 185 -20.08 11.64 -7.20
C THR A 185 -18.67 11.44 -7.75
N GLY A 186 -18.54 10.91 -8.96
CA GLY A 186 -17.26 10.69 -9.64
C GLY A 186 -16.42 9.58 -9.00
N LEU A 187 -17.07 8.57 -8.40
CA LEU A 187 -16.43 7.39 -7.82
C LEU A 187 -16.38 6.20 -8.79
N MET A 188 -17.32 6.11 -9.73
CA MET A 188 -17.22 5.11 -10.80
C MET A 188 -15.98 5.40 -11.69
N PRO A 189 -15.30 4.37 -12.21
CA PRO A 189 -14.23 4.60 -13.18
C PRO A 189 -14.69 5.34 -14.42
N LEU A 190 -13.71 5.86 -15.13
CA LEU A 190 -13.91 6.41 -16.46
C LEU A 190 -14.42 5.33 -17.43
N GLU A 191 -15.42 5.71 -18.23
CA GLU A 191 -15.98 4.87 -19.31
C GLU A 191 -15.06 4.91 -20.56
N VAL A 192 -13.81 4.50 -20.39
CA VAL A 192 -12.78 4.43 -21.44
C VAL A 192 -12.08 3.08 -21.39
N ALA A 193 -11.55 2.62 -22.53
CA ALA A 193 -10.69 1.45 -22.51
C ALA A 193 -9.43 1.74 -21.69
N ARG A 194 -8.94 0.75 -20.94
CA ARG A 194 -7.82 0.92 -20.01
C ARG A 194 -6.56 1.51 -20.66
N LYS A 195 -6.27 1.12 -21.90
CA LYS A 195 -5.13 1.62 -22.68
C LYS A 195 -5.23 3.12 -23.01
N ASP A 196 -6.45 3.65 -22.99
CA ASP A 196 -6.77 5.04 -23.31
C ASP A 196 -7.02 5.87 -22.03
N ASN A 197 -6.78 5.30 -20.84
CA ASN A 197 -6.89 6.02 -19.58
C ASN A 197 -5.68 6.97 -19.41
N PRO A 198 -5.88 8.30 -19.40
CA PRO A 198 -4.79 9.27 -19.37
C PRO A 198 -3.99 9.24 -18.06
N TYR A 199 -4.60 8.79 -16.95
CA TYR A 199 -3.93 8.69 -15.66
C TYR A 199 -2.96 7.50 -15.60
N ILE A 200 -3.30 6.40 -16.28
CA ILE A 200 -2.39 5.25 -16.41
C ILE A 200 -1.21 5.62 -17.32
N GLU A 201 -1.47 6.33 -18.42
CA GLU A 201 -0.40 6.84 -19.29
C GLU A 201 0.53 7.79 -18.53
N ALA A 202 -0.04 8.75 -17.79
CA ALA A 202 0.75 9.67 -16.98
C ALA A 202 1.54 8.95 -15.88
N PHE A 203 0.96 7.93 -15.24
CA PHE A 203 1.66 7.13 -14.24
C PHE A 203 2.95 6.50 -14.81
N TRP A 204 2.89 5.92 -16.02
CA TRP A 204 4.08 5.29 -16.61
C TRP A 204 5.15 6.29 -17.06
N LYS A 205 4.80 7.55 -17.27
CA LYS A 205 5.77 8.64 -17.45
C LYS A 205 6.36 9.11 -16.11
N TRP A 206 5.51 9.17 -15.09
CA TRP A 206 5.82 9.67 -13.75
C TRP A 206 6.65 8.70 -12.90
N PHE A 207 6.32 7.41 -12.94
CA PHE A 207 6.90 6.40 -12.06
C PHE A 207 8.43 6.34 -12.17
N PRO A 208 9.05 6.31 -13.37
CA PRO A 208 10.51 6.38 -13.49
C PRO A 208 11.14 7.66 -12.91
N MET A 209 10.41 8.78 -12.94
CA MET A 209 10.91 10.07 -12.41
C MET A 209 11.06 10.03 -10.89
N ILE A 210 10.13 9.35 -10.20
CA ILE A 210 10.10 9.29 -8.73
C ILE A 210 10.79 8.06 -8.14
N TYR A 211 10.98 7.01 -8.97
CA TYR A 211 11.32 5.66 -8.51
C TYR A 211 12.57 5.60 -7.63
N ARG A 212 13.59 6.40 -7.94
CA ARG A 212 14.85 6.42 -7.20
C ARG A 212 14.67 6.85 -5.74
N ASP A 213 13.81 7.83 -5.50
CA ASP A 213 13.61 8.40 -4.17
C ASP A 213 12.49 7.66 -3.41
N LEU A 214 11.70 6.84 -4.11
CA LEU A 214 10.62 6.04 -3.57
C LEU A 214 11.13 5.02 -2.54
N LYS A 215 10.45 4.96 -1.40
CA LYS A 215 10.77 4.08 -0.27
C LYS A 215 9.70 3.02 -0.06
N VAL A 216 8.42 3.36 -0.29
CA VAL A 216 7.30 2.43 -0.17
C VAL A 216 6.43 2.50 -1.41
N PHE A 217 6.17 1.36 -2.04
CA PHE A 217 5.23 1.25 -3.14
C PHE A 217 4.21 0.14 -2.85
N ARG A 218 2.93 0.50 -2.81
CA ARG A 218 1.84 -0.44 -2.53
C ARG A 218 0.87 -0.50 -3.71
N MET A 219 0.62 -1.71 -4.20
CA MET A 219 -0.39 -1.96 -5.23
C MET A 219 -1.67 -2.51 -4.59
N THR A 220 -2.78 -1.82 -4.85
CA THR A 220 -4.14 -2.21 -4.45
C THR A 220 -5.05 -2.20 -5.68
N GLY A 221 -6.37 -2.25 -5.46
CA GLY A 221 -7.38 -2.22 -6.52
C GLY A 221 -8.48 -3.23 -6.25
N GLY A 222 -9.05 -3.76 -7.32
CA GLY A 222 -9.95 -4.92 -7.26
C GLY A 222 -9.18 -6.18 -6.83
N GLU A 223 -8.77 -6.99 -7.80
CA GLU A 223 -7.78 -8.04 -7.62
C GLU A 223 -6.54 -7.71 -8.47
N PRO A 224 -5.45 -7.21 -7.85
CA PRO A 224 -4.26 -6.79 -8.58
C PRO A 224 -3.63 -7.86 -9.48
N LEU A 225 -3.78 -9.16 -9.17
CA LEU A 225 -3.29 -10.24 -10.01
C LEU A 225 -4.06 -10.38 -11.34
N MET A 226 -5.19 -9.69 -11.50
CA MET A 226 -5.92 -9.59 -12.77
C MET A 226 -5.42 -8.43 -13.65
N ASP A 227 -4.48 -7.60 -13.18
CA ASP A 227 -4.05 -6.40 -13.91
C ASP A 227 -2.62 -6.51 -14.48
N ASN A 228 -2.48 -6.28 -15.79
CA ASN A 228 -1.17 -6.29 -16.46
C ASN A 228 -0.20 -5.20 -15.95
N ASN A 229 -0.68 -4.07 -15.42
CA ASN A 229 0.18 -3.03 -14.86
C ASN A 229 0.87 -3.50 -13.58
N THR A 230 0.22 -4.34 -12.77
CA THR A 230 0.84 -4.98 -11.61
C THR A 230 2.09 -5.75 -12.02
N PHE A 231 1.97 -6.59 -13.05
CA PHE A 231 3.11 -7.35 -13.56
C PHE A 231 4.18 -6.46 -14.20
N LYS A 232 3.78 -5.38 -14.89
CA LYS A 232 4.74 -4.39 -15.40
C LYS A 232 5.53 -3.70 -14.28
N VAL A 233 4.92 -3.46 -13.12
CA VAL A 233 5.66 -2.93 -11.96
C VAL A 233 6.69 -3.95 -11.50
N PHE A 234 6.32 -5.23 -11.37
CA PHE A 234 7.29 -6.28 -11.02
C PHE A 234 8.44 -6.35 -12.02
N ASP A 235 8.15 -6.28 -13.32
CA ASP A 235 9.16 -6.24 -14.37
C ASP A 235 10.07 -5.02 -14.23
N TYR A 236 9.48 -3.84 -14.07
CA TYR A 236 10.22 -2.59 -13.91
C TYR A 236 11.14 -2.61 -12.69
N VAL A 237 10.66 -3.08 -11.53
CA VAL A 237 11.48 -3.18 -10.30
C VAL A 237 12.60 -4.22 -10.49
N ASN A 238 12.32 -5.33 -11.17
CA ASN A 238 13.31 -6.36 -11.44
C ASN A 238 14.44 -5.86 -12.35
N GLU A 239 14.09 -5.04 -13.35
CA GLU A 239 15.00 -4.41 -14.32
C GLU A 239 15.71 -3.18 -13.76
N ASN A 240 15.12 -2.51 -12.77
CA ASN A 240 15.64 -1.31 -12.13
C ASN A 240 15.68 -1.52 -10.61
N PRO A 241 16.65 -2.28 -10.07
CA PRO A 241 16.72 -2.54 -8.63
C PRO A 241 16.75 -1.26 -7.77
N ASN A 242 16.05 -1.29 -6.63
CA ASN A 242 16.09 -0.24 -5.61
C ASN A 242 16.16 -0.86 -4.19
N PRO A 243 17.30 -0.79 -3.49
CA PRO A 243 17.53 -1.49 -2.23
C PRO A 243 16.90 -0.79 -1.02
N PHE A 244 16.14 0.28 -1.26
CA PHE A 244 15.40 1.01 -0.24
C PHE A 244 13.89 0.93 -0.43
N LEU A 245 13.45 0.24 -1.49
CA LEU A 245 12.05 0.06 -1.81
C LEU A 245 11.46 -1.11 -1.02
N ASP A 246 10.50 -0.81 -0.16
CA ASP A 246 9.54 -1.77 0.36
C ASP A 246 8.36 -1.84 -0.62
N LEU A 247 8.28 -2.94 -1.38
CA LEU A 247 7.24 -3.20 -2.36
C LEU A 247 6.15 -4.05 -1.73
N SER A 248 4.88 -3.75 -2.01
CA SER A 248 3.78 -4.56 -1.50
C SER A 248 2.58 -4.62 -2.42
N ILE A 249 1.78 -5.67 -2.24
CA ILE A 249 0.53 -5.89 -2.96
C ILE A 249 -0.54 -6.34 -1.98
N THR A 250 -1.79 -5.94 -2.21
CA THR A 250 -2.95 -6.46 -1.48
C THR A 250 -3.79 -7.32 -2.42
N SER A 251 -3.92 -8.61 -2.13
CA SER A 251 -4.64 -9.59 -2.99
C SER A 251 -5.63 -10.41 -2.18
N ASN A 252 -6.69 -10.86 -2.84
CA ASN A 252 -7.60 -11.86 -2.31
C ASN A 252 -7.03 -13.29 -2.40
N MET A 253 -5.89 -13.49 -3.06
CA MET A 253 -5.17 -14.77 -3.20
C MET A 253 -5.97 -15.93 -3.82
N SER A 254 -7.12 -15.63 -4.40
CA SER A 254 -7.99 -16.53 -5.15
C SER A 254 -8.26 -15.95 -6.54
N PRO A 255 -7.21 -15.71 -7.37
CA PRO A 255 -7.40 -15.16 -8.71
C PRO A 255 -8.19 -16.15 -9.59
N PRO A 256 -8.87 -15.68 -10.64
CA PRO A 256 -9.74 -16.53 -11.48
C PRO A 256 -9.00 -17.59 -12.30
N SER A 257 -7.67 -17.58 -12.32
CA SER A 257 -6.86 -18.55 -13.04
C SER A 257 -5.59 -18.93 -12.26
N PRO A 258 -5.27 -20.23 -12.13
CA PRO A 258 -4.00 -20.68 -11.55
C PRO A 258 -2.77 -20.10 -12.25
N LYS A 259 -2.85 -19.85 -13.57
CA LYS A 259 -1.74 -19.25 -14.34
C LYS A 259 -1.36 -17.85 -13.86
N LEU A 260 -2.32 -17.08 -13.34
CA LEU A 260 -2.04 -15.77 -12.75
C LEU A 260 -1.26 -15.91 -11.44
N MET A 261 -1.60 -16.93 -10.65
CA MET A 261 -0.89 -17.26 -9.42
C MET A 261 0.55 -17.73 -9.71
N ASP A 262 0.72 -18.62 -10.70
CA ASP A 262 2.05 -19.09 -11.10
C ASP A 262 2.92 -17.92 -11.58
N LYS A 263 2.39 -17.08 -12.48
CA LYS A 263 3.06 -15.87 -12.94
C LYS A 263 3.43 -14.94 -11.78
N PHE A 264 2.56 -14.79 -10.79
CA PHE A 264 2.82 -13.96 -9.62
C PHE A 264 3.98 -14.49 -8.78
N ILE A 265 3.99 -15.79 -8.46
CA ILE A 265 5.08 -16.43 -7.72
C ILE A 265 6.40 -16.31 -8.50
N ASP A 266 6.39 -16.53 -9.81
CA ASP A 266 7.58 -16.39 -10.65
C ASP A 266 8.15 -14.95 -10.60
N LYS A 267 7.28 -13.93 -10.62
CA LYS A 267 7.74 -12.53 -10.47
C LYS A 267 8.32 -12.25 -9.09
N ILE A 268 7.71 -12.76 -8.03
CA ILE A 268 8.26 -12.60 -6.67
C ILE A 268 9.64 -13.27 -6.55
N LYS A 269 9.77 -14.50 -7.03
CA LYS A 269 11.05 -15.23 -7.03
C LYS A 269 12.11 -14.48 -7.82
N ALA A 270 11.74 -13.91 -8.97
CA ALA A 270 12.62 -13.05 -9.73
C ALA A 270 13.05 -11.82 -8.92
N LEU A 271 12.15 -11.14 -8.20
CA LEU A 271 12.54 -10.00 -7.34
C LEU A 271 13.49 -10.39 -6.20
N GLU A 272 13.35 -11.60 -5.67
CA GLU A 272 14.16 -12.10 -4.56
C GLU A 272 15.56 -12.58 -4.96
N GLU A 273 15.81 -12.80 -6.25
CA GLU A 273 17.10 -13.28 -6.74
C GLU A 273 18.23 -12.31 -6.37
N ILE A 274 19.24 -12.83 -5.68
CA ILE A 274 20.44 -12.08 -5.31
C ILE A 274 21.26 -11.82 -6.56
N ARG A 275 21.47 -10.54 -6.86
CA ARG A 275 22.26 -10.11 -8.01
C ARG A 275 23.27 -9.04 -7.62
N VAL A 276 24.25 -8.84 -8.48
CA VAL A 276 25.20 -7.73 -8.38
C VAL A 276 24.76 -6.65 -9.34
N TRP A 277 24.60 -5.43 -8.85
CA TRP A 277 24.18 -4.29 -9.65
C TRP A 277 24.76 -2.99 -9.09
N GLU A 278 24.80 -1.94 -9.92
CA GLU A 278 25.42 -0.64 -9.58
C GLU A 278 24.39 0.49 -9.66
N ASP A 279 24.42 1.41 -8.69
CA ASP A 279 23.78 2.74 -8.82
C ASP A 279 24.86 3.83 -8.79
N PRO A 280 25.25 4.38 -9.95
CA PRO A 280 26.34 5.36 -10.04
C PRO A 280 26.00 6.68 -9.33
N LYS A 281 24.74 6.91 -8.95
CA LYS A 281 24.29 8.10 -8.23
C LYS A 281 24.14 7.87 -6.73
N ARG A 282 24.20 6.61 -6.25
CA ARG A 282 23.96 6.28 -4.85
C ARG A 282 25.05 5.42 -4.26
N PHE A 283 25.86 6.05 -3.41
CA PHE A 283 26.87 5.36 -2.63
C PHE A 283 26.21 4.39 -1.65
N ASN A 284 26.67 3.14 -1.66
CA ASN A 284 26.33 2.11 -0.71
C ASN A 284 27.33 2.16 0.46
N PRO A 285 26.91 2.63 1.65
CA PRO A 285 27.81 2.69 2.80
C PRO A 285 28.23 1.30 3.29
N ASP A 286 27.44 0.25 3.05
CA ASP A 286 27.73 -1.10 3.52
C ASP A 286 28.86 -1.75 2.71
N SER A 287 29.00 -1.40 1.42
CA SER A 287 30.05 -1.90 0.54
C SER A 287 31.20 -0.89 0.29
N GLY A 288 31.03 0.36 0.71
CA GLY A 288 32.01 1.42 0.49
C GLY A 288 32.17 1.86 -0.96
N ASN A 289 31.18 1.57 -1.82
CA ASN A 289 31.20 1.86 -3.26
C ASN A 289 29.78 2.04 -3.82
N HIS A 290 29.61 2.06 -5.14
CA HIS A 290 28.30 2.21 -5.80
C HIS A 290 27.60 0.87 -6.13
N TRP A 291 28.19 -0.23 -5.68
CA TRP A 291 27.74 -1.59 -5.97
C TRP A 291 26.87 -2.15 -4.84
N TYR A 292 25.91 -2.97 -5.23
CA TYR A 292 25.00 -3.67 -4.34
C TYR A 292 25.00 -5.16 -4.67
N VAL A 293 24.99 -5.97 -3.61
CA VAL A 293 24.77 -7.41 -3.66
C VAL A 293 23.46 -7.67 -2.94
N ALA A 294 22.36 -7.60 -3.67
CA ALA A 294 21.02 -7.53 -3.08
C ALA A 294 19.94 -8.05 -4.04
N PRO A 295 18.73 -8.36 -3.53
CA PRO A 295 17.53 -8.51 -4.35
C PRO A 295 17.17 -7.22 -5.10
N ALA A 296 16.16 -7.29 -5.97
CA ALA A 296 15.67 -6.14 -6.74
C ALA A 296 15.02 -5.05 -5.87
N CYS A 297 14.46 -5.42 -4.72
CA CYS A 297 13.88 -4.49 -3.76
C CYS A 297 14.34 -4.85 -2.35
N LYS A 298 14.26 -3.89 -1.41
CA LYS A 298 14.62 -4.10 -0.01
C LYS A 298 13.78 -5.24 0.59
N HIS A 299 12.49 -5.19 0.31
CA HIS A 299 11.53 -6.13 0.87
C HIS A 299 10.26 -6.20 0.03
N PHE A 300 9.66 -7.38 0.00
CA PHE A 300 8.34 -7.61 -0.60
C PHE A 300 7.36 -8.14 0.44
N SER A 301 6.24 -7.45 0.63
CA SER A 301 5.15 -7.84 1.54
C SER A 301 3.88 -8.15 0.76
N LEU A 302 3.33 -9.34 0.95
CA LEU A 302 2.02 -9.74 0.44
C LEU A 302 0.97 -9.54 1.53
N TYR A 303 0.03 -8.64 1.30
CA TYR A 303 -1.14 -8.47 2.16
C TYR A 303 -2.28 -9.33 1.62
N VAL A 304 -2.78 -10.25 2.45
CA VAL A 304 -3.85 -11.19 2.08
C VAL A 304 -5.14 -10.77 2.74
N SER A 305 -6.12 -10.36 1.94
CA SER A 305 -7.41 -9.95 2.45
C SER A 305 -8.32 -11.16 2.70
N VAL A 306 -8.57 -11.48 3.96
CA VAL A 306 -9.50 -12.54 4.38
C VAL A 306 -10.06 -12.24 5.76
N ASP A 307 -11.34 -12.51 5.97
CA ASP A 307 -12.08 -12.02 7.13
C ASP A 307 -12.51 -13.14 8.10
N GLY A 308 -12.02 -14.36 7.89
CA GLY A 308 -12.38 -15.56 8.64
C GLY A 308 -11.82 -16.81 7.96
N VAL A 309 -12.38 -18.00 8.26
CA VAL A 309 -11.98 -19.26 7.60
C VAL A 309 -13.14 -20.03 7.02
N GLY A 310 -12.86 -20.83 5.97
CA GLY A 310 -13.82 -21.70 5.29
C GLY A 310 -15.07 -20.96 4.81
N LYS A 311 -16.23 -21.65 4.86
CA LYS A 311 -17.52 -21.14 4.36
C LYS A 311 -17.93 -19.78 4.92
N GLN A 312 -17.53 -19.45 6.16
CA GLN A 312 -17.83 -18.13 6.73
C GLN A 312 -17.07 -17.03 5.96
N ALA A 313 -15.79 -17.26 5.63
CA ALA A 313 -15.01 -16.34 4.82
C ALA A 313 -15.62 -16.15 3.43
N GLU A 314 -16.04 -17.26 2.80
CA GLU A 314 -16.69 -17.27 1.48
C GLU A 314 -18.04 -16.53 1.51
N TYR A 315 -18.80 -16.65 2.59
CA TYR A 315 -20.04 -15.90 2.77
C TYR A 315 -19.80 -14.39 2.83
N MET A 316 -18.76 -13.94 3.53
CA MET A 316 -18.41 -12.51 3.62
C MET A 316 -17.79 -11.98 2.33
N ARG A 317 -17.12 -12.85 1.58
CA ARG A 317 -16.37 -12.58 0.35
C ARG A 317 -16.91 -13.42 -0.80
N ASP A 318 -18.14 -13.13 -1.25
CA ASP A 318 -18.81 -13.92 -2.29
C ASP A 318 -17.92 -14.07 -3.55
N GLY A 319 -17.80 -15.31 -4.03
CA GLY A 319 -16.87 -15.73 -5.09
C GLY A 319 -15.49 -16.22 -4.60
N LEU A 320 -15.17 -16.10 -3.30
CA LEU A 320 -13.93 -16.62 -2.73
C LEU A 320 -13.99 -18.15 -2.66
N ASP A 321 -12.91 -18.80 -3.08
CA ASP A 321 -12.63 -20.19 -2.77
C ASP A 321 -11.56 -20.22 -1.67
N PHE A 322 -11.96 -20.55 -0.44
CA PHE A 322 -11.09 -20.41 0.72
C PHE A 322 -9.90 -21.39 0.65
N ASP A 323 -10.14 -22.60 0.17
CA ASP A 323 -9.09 -23.61 0.05
C ASP A 323 -8.02 -23.21 -0.98
N THR A 324 -8.44 -22.56 -2.08
CA THR A 324 -7.54 -21.97 -3.08
C THR A 324 -6.72 -20.83 -2.49
N LEU A 325 -7.35 -19.91 -1.75
CA LEU A 325 -6.64 -18.86 -1.01
C LEU A 325 -5.59 -19.45 -0.08
N TYR A 326 -5.99 -20.41 0.75
CA TYR A 326 -5.11 -21.02 1.75
C TYR A 326 -3.95 -21.77 1.10
N LYS A 327 -4.24 -22.56 0.05
CA LYS A 327 -3.23 -23.23 -0.77
C LYS A 327 -2.25 -22.24 -1.39
N ASN A 328 -2.73 -21.14 -1.97
CA ASN A 328 -1.89 -20.14 -2.62
C ASN A 328 -1.02 -19.37 -1.60
N CYS A 329 -1.52 -19.12 -0.39
CA CYS A 329 -0.71 -18.55 0.69
C CYS A 329 0.44 -19.49 1.07
N ARG A 330 0.15 -20.79 1.23
CA ARG A 330 1.18 -21.81 1.51
C ARG A 330 2.19 -21.90 0.38
N ARG A 331 1.75 -21.87 -0.88
CA ARG A 331 2.64 -21.83 -2.05
C ARG A 331 3.61 -20.67 -2.00
N VAL A 332 3.14 -19.44 -1.73
CA VAL A 332 4.03 -18.28 -1.60
C VAL A 332 5.05 -18.51 -0.49
N LEU A 333 4.62 -18.96 0.69
CA LEU A 333 5.53 -19.20 1.82
C LEU A 333 6.56 -20.31 1.53
N SER A 334 6.18 -21.37 0.82
CA SER A 334 7.04 -22.51 0.50
C SER A 334 7.95 -22.30 -0.72
N GLU A 335 7.52 -21.51 -1.70
CA GLU A 335 8.23 -21.32 -2.99
C GLU A 335 9.10 -20.05 -3.02
N THR A 336 9.04 -19.22 -1.98
CA THR A 336 9.81 -17.98 -1.82
C THR A 336 10.50 -17.95 -0.46
N ASP A 337 11.51 -17.10 -0.30
CA ASP A 337 12.35 -17.05 0.90
C ASP A 337 12.37 -15.69 1.58
N GLY A 338 12.12 -14.64 0.81
CA GLY A 338 12.08 -13.26 1.26
C GLY A 338 10.66 -12.81 1.60
N THR A 339 9.67 -13.30 0.91
CA THR A 339 8.33 -12.71 0.98
C THR A 339 7.69 -13.02 2.31
N GLU A 340 7.18 -11.98 2.96
CA GLU A 340 6.28 -12.14 4.10
C GLU A 340 4.83 -12.02 3.64
N ILE A 341 3.96 -12.69 4.37
CA ILE A 341 2.52 -12.57 4.25
C ILE A 341 1.99 -11.87 5.49
N SER A 342 1.17 -10.84 5.29
CA SER A 342 0.36 -10.24 6.35
C SER A 342 -1.11 -10.45 6.03
N PHE A 343 -1.82 -11.19 6.88
CA PHE A 343 -3.27 -11.27 6.78
C PHE A 343 -3.88 -9.95 7.24
N ILE A 344 -4.81 -9.42 6.45
CA ILE A 344 -5.59 -8.22 6.79
C ILE A 344 -7.06 -8.59 6.78
N ASN A 345 -7.81 -8.08 7.76
CA ASN A 345 -9.22 -8.35 7.87
C ASN A 345 -10.05 -7.08 8.07
N THR A 346 -11.22 -7.07 7.46
CA THR A 346 -12.30 -6.15 7.80
C THR A 346 -13.07 -6.75 8.97
N PHE A 347 -12.83 -6.24 10.18
CA PHE A 347 -13.63 -6.61 11.35
C PHE A 347 -15.06 -6.14 11.20
N GLN A 348 -15.99 -7.09 11.15
CA GLN A 348 -17.42 -6.84 11.19
C GLN A 348 -18.16 -8.02 11.88
N LEU A 349 -19.46 -7.86 12.12
CA LEU A 349 -20.26 -8.79 12.95
C LEU A 349 -20.18 -10.27 12.51
N LEU A 350 -20.03 -10.54 11.20
CA LEU A 350 -19.92 -11.87 10.61
C LEU A 350 -18.50 -12.48 10.76
N SER A 351 -17.47 -11.68 11.04
CA SER A 351 -16.09 -12.18 11.22
C SER A 351 -15.83 -12.69 12.64
N ILE A 352 -16.49 -12.09 13.63
CA ILE A 352 -16.29 -12.38 15.06
C ILE A 352 -16.54 -13.86 15.41
N PRO A 353 -17.63 -14.51 14.95
CA PRO A 353 -17.91 -15.90 15.30
C PRO A 353 -16.81 -16.88 14.88
N ASN A 354 -16.01 -16.52 13.86
CA ASN A 354 -14.93 -17.36 13.35
C ASN A 354 -13.53 -16.76 13.57
N LEU A 355 -13.40 -15.77 14.46
CA LEU A 355 -12.10 -15.17 14.76
C LEU A 355 -11.13 -16.19 15.36
N ARG A 356 -11.60 -17.10 16.22
CA ARG A 356 -10.76 -18.17 16.79
C ARG A 356 -10.19 -19.08 15.72
N GLY A 357 -11.01 -19.50 14.75
CA GLY A 357 -10.55 -20.34 13.64
C GLY A 357 -9.52 -19.61 12.77
N PHE A 358 -9.71 -18.31 12.57
CA PHE A 358 -8.76 -17.49 11.84
C PHE A 358 -7.42 -17.32 12.57
N LEU A 359 -7.44 -17.05 13.88
CA LEU A 359 -6.24 -17.03 14.71
C LEU A 359 -5.52 -18.38 14.73
N GLN A 360 -6.26 -19.49 14.75
CA GLN A 360 -5.68 -20.83 14.66
C GLN A 360 -4.97 -21.04 13.31
N MET A 361 -5.61 -20.67 12.18
CA MET A 361 -4.97 -20.76 10.86
C MET A 361 -3.66 -19.96 10.80
N ILE A 362 -3.62 -18.77 11.39
CA ILE A 362 -2.40 -17.94 11.46
C ILE A 362 -1.34 -18.64 12.32
N LEU A 363 -1.72 -19.24 13.45
CA LEU A 363 -0.81 -20.01 14.28
C LEU A 363 -0.24 -21.22 13.54
N ASP A 364 -1.08 -22.00 12.85
CA ASP A 364 -0.65 -23.16 12.06
C ASP A 364 0.37 -22.75 10.99
N LEU A 365 0.14 -21.63 10.30
CA LEU A 365 1.09 -21.08 9.33
C LEU A 365 2.39 -20.60 9.98
N ARG A 366 2.37 -20.12 11.23
CA ARG A 366 3.58 -19.75 11.98
C ARG A 366 4.33 -20.97 12.51
N GLU A 367 3.62 -22.02 12.91
CA GLU A 367 4.22 -23.29 13.30
C GLU A 367 4.91 -23.97 12.12
N GLU A 368 4.47 -23.71 10.88
CA GLU A 368 5.15 -24.25 9.70
C GLU A 368 6.19 -23.30 9.10
N PHE A 369 5.87 -22.01 8.97
CA PHE A 369 6.69 -21.03 8.22
C PHE A 369 7.21 -19.88 9.08
N GLY A 370 7.06 -19.94 10.41
CA GLY A 370 7.53 -18.90 11.33
C GLY A 370 9.05 -18.84 11.50
N TYR A 371 9.51 -17.89 12.32
CA TYR A 371 10.94 -17.65 12.55
C TYR A 371 11.73 -18.89 12.98
N GLU A 372 11.17 -19.68 13.90
CA GLU A 372 11.86 -20.87 14.44
C GLU A 372 11.94 -22.03 13.45
N ASN A 373 11.08 -22.03 12.43
CA ASN A 373 10.97 -23.11 11.43
C ASN A 373 11.62 -22.72 10.09
N GLN A 374 12.52 -21.74 10.12
CA GLN A 374 13.30 -21.29 8.98
C GLN A 374 14.79 -21.38 9.27
N GLU A 375 15.58 -21.51 8.21
CA GLU A 375 17.03 -21.52 8.26
C GLU A 375 17.62 -20.30 7.53
N ASP A 376 18.83 -19.91 7.92
CA ASP A 376 19.62 -18.95 7.17
C ASP A 376 19.95 -19.55 5.79
N LYS A 377 19.72 -18.80 4.71
CA LYS A 377 20.13 -19.22 3.36
C LYS A 377 21.42 -18.55 2.95
N ILE A 378 22.42 -19.36 2.63
CA ILE A 378 23.71 -18.92 2.12
C ILE A 378 23.67 -19.00 0.59
N ILE A 379 23.84 -17.86 -0.06
CA ILE A 379 23.76 -17.71 -1.52
C ILE A 379 25.10 -17.15 -1.99
N GLN A 380 25.78 -17.84 -2.90
CA GLN A 380 26.98 -17.29 -3.54
C GLN A 380 26.55 -16.32 -4.64
N PRO A 381 26.81 -15.00 -4.53
CA PRO A 381 26.49 -14.07 -5.60
C PRO A 381 27.34 -14.36 -6.84
N PRO A 382 26.86 -13.99 -8.05
CA PRO A 382 27.64 -14.14 -9.26
C PRO A 382 28.93 -13.31 -9.19
N ASP A 383 29.99 -13.82 -9.80
CA ASP A 383 31.24 -13.07 -9.96
C ASP A 383 31.01 -11.87 -10.87
N HIS A 384 31.66 -10.75 -10.57
CA HIS A 384 31.49 -9.52 -11.33
C HIS A 384 32.84 -8.87 -11.62
N HIS A 385 33.17 -8.71 -12.91
CA HIS A 385 34.48 -8.19 -13.37
C HIS A 385 35.71 -8.86 -12.70
N GLY A 386 35.63 -10.17 -12.46
CA GLY A 386 36.71 -10.93 -11.81
C GLY A 386 36.76 -10.77 -10.28
N PHE A 387 35.87 -9.98 -9.68
CA PHE A 387 35.68 -9.90 -8.24
C PHE A 387 34.70 -10.98 -7.77
N LYS A 388 35.16 -11.83 -6.85
CA LYS A 388 34.32 -12.84 -6.19
C LYS A 388 33.74 -12.25 -4.90
N HIS A 389 32.43 -12.07 -4.88
CA HIS A 389 31.74 -11.55 -3.70
C HIS A 389 31.72 -12.57 -2.56
N PRO A 390 31.75 -12.14 -1.29
CA PRO A 390 31.49 -13.03 -0.16
C PRO A 390 30.06 -13.60 -0.27
N PRO A 391 29.80 -14.78 0.32
CA PRO A 391 28.46 -15.34 0.36
C PRO A 391 27.45 -14.37 0.97
N PHE A 392 26.33 -14.16 0.29
CA PHE A 392 25.18 -13.43 0.82
C PHE A 392 24.43 -14.34 1.79
N VAL A 393 24.17 -13.86 3.00
CA VAL A 393 23.39 -14.61 4.00
C VAL A 393 22.01 -13.97 4.15
N ARG A 394 20.99 -14.63 3.62
CA ARG A 394 19.59 -14.29 3.94
C ARG A 394 19.28 -14.83 5.32
N LYS A 395 19.16 -13.94 6.29
CA LYS A 395 18.80 -14.32 7.67
C LYS A 395 17.37 -14.81 7.74
N LYS A 396 17.14 -15.88 8.53
CA LYS A 396 15.79 -16.32 8.88
C LYS A 396 15.01 -15.19 9.55
N ARG A 397 13.71 -15.09 9.28
CA ARG A 397 12.84 -14.01 9.78
C ARG A 397 11.39 -14.45 9.98
N GLN A 398 10.61 -13.71 10.78
CA GLN A 398 9.16 -13.92 10.82
C GLN A 398 8.57 -13.56 9.46
N ARG A 399 7.78 -14.46 8.88
CA ARG A 399 7.17 -14.31 7.54
C ARG A 399 5.65 -14.34 7.56
N VAL A 400 5.02 -14.66 8.69
CA VAL A 400 3.56 -14.72 8.83
C VAL A 400 3.09 -13.71 9.87
N TRP A 401 2.46 -12.66 9.37
CA TRP A 401 1.92 -11.54 10.15
C TRP A 401 0.39 -11.53 10.09
N PHE A 402 -0.20 -10.89 11.09
CA PHE A 402 -1.61 -10.61 11.13
C PHE A 402 -1.77 -9.15 11.56
N ASP A 403 -2.34 -8.35 10.68
CA ASP A 403 -2.61 -6.94 10.92
C ASP A 403 -3.90 -6.85 11.75
N ILE A 404 -3.72 -6.85 13.07
CA ILE A 404 -4.77 -6.52 14.01
C ILE A 404 -4.57 -5.10 14.51
N PRO A 405 -5.62 -4.28 14.55
CA PRO A 405 -5.55 -3.05 15.31
C PRO A 405 -5.21 -3.46 16.74
N TYR A 406 -4.03 -3.06 17.21
CA TYR A 406 -3.66 -3.19 18.61
C TYR A 406 -4.69 -2.37 19.39
N LEU A 407 -5.72 -3.04 19.93
CA LEU A 407 -6.58 -2.46 20.95
C LEU A 407 -5.64 -2.13 22.10
N ARG A 408 -5.27 -0.85 22.22
CA ARG A 408 -4.35 -0.40 23.27
C ARG A 408 -4.89 -0.63 24.68
N TYR A 409 -6.16 -1.00 24.82
CA TYR A 409 -6.81 -1.30 26.08
C TYR A 409 -8.04 -2.19 25.85
N PRO A 410 -8.09 -3.39 26.43
CA PRO A 410 -9.32 -3.90 27.01
C PRO A 410 -9.07 -4.07 28.51
N ASP A 411 -8.85 -2.95 29.22
CA ASP A 411 -8.94 -2.93 30.67
C ASP A 411 -10.38 -2.58 31.07
#